data_AF-A0A2Z7AWM4-F1
#
_entry.id   AF-A0A2Z7AWM4-F1
#
_cell.length_a   1.000
_cell.length_b   1.000
_cell.length_c   1.000
_cell.angle_alpha   90.00
_cell.angle_beta   90.00
_cell.angle_gamma   90.00
#
_symmetry.space_group_name_H-M   'P 1'
#
loop_
_entity.id
_entity.type
_entity.pdbx_description
1 polymer ?
#
loop_
_entity_poly.entity_id
_entity_poly.type
_entity_poly.pdbx_seq_one_letter_code
_entity_poly.pdbx_strand_id
1 'polypeptide(L)'
;MEVSADDKKPKEQDFLVASISQLSISNSTSSPVVARFRSELGVPELRFEAESDPNGSVHLDLRACQLYELSPIESVCIIEASELSKEKSYSKGLTIQFRNVEESRAFHCAFERYKKEVVVQGSFLPNGPVSSKSKFDDKIETSSAKMYFHYYGQLLHQQNMLQDYVRTGSYYAAVMENRVDFLDRIVVDVGAGSGILSLFAAQAGARHVYAVEASEMAEYARKLIADNPLFSQRITVIKGKVEEVDLPEKADVLISEPMGTLGYFKY
;
A
#
# COMPACT_ATOMS: atom_id res chain seq x y z
N MET A 1 40.04 -4.99 26.01
CA MET A 1 39.94 -4.75 24.56
C MET A 1 38.59 -4.09 24.33
N GLU A 2 38.62 -2.76 24.28
CA GLU A 2 37.48 -1.94 23.86
C GLU A 2 37.30 -2.13 22.35
N VAL A 3 36.08 -2.42 21.91
CA VAL A 3 35.70 -2.32 20.51
C VAL A 3 34.62 -1.25 20.43
N SER A 4 35.02 -0.14 19.82
CA SER A 4 34.23 1.06 19.53
C SER A 4 32.91 0.71 18.84
N ALA A 5 31.79 1.16 19.42
CA ALA A 5 30.52 1.25 18.71
C ALA A 5 30.64 2.38 17.68
N ASP A 6 30.60 2.02 16.41
CA ASP A 6 30.61 2.96 15.30
C ASP A 6 29.23 3.64 15.25
N ASP A 7 29.17 4.83 15.84
CA ASP A 7 28.00 5.72 15.86
C ASP A 7 27.76 6.25 14.44
N LYS A 8 26.94 5.53 13.66
CA LYS A 8 26.52 5.96 12.31
C LYS A 8 25.68 7.23 12.45
N LYS A 9 26.34 8.38 12.30
CA LYS A 9 25.72 9.70 12.14
C LYS A 9 24.52 9.64 11.17
N PRO A 10 23.45 10.41 11.42
CA PRO A 10 22.34 10.54 10.49
C PRO A 10 22.85 11.03 9.13
N LYS A 11 22.43 10.35 8.05
CA LYS A 11 22.71 10.78 6.67
C LYS A 11 21.84 12.00 6.36
N GLU A 12 22.42 13.18 6.46
CA GLU A 12 21.79 14.43 6.03
C GLU A 12 22.22 14.76 4.59
N GLN A 13 21.26 15.22 3.77
CA GLN A 13 21.54 15.68 2.40
C GLN A 13 20.76 16.96 2.11
N ASP A 14 21.50 18.02 1.75
CA ASP A 14 20.96 19.37 1.52
C ASP A 14 20.88 19.69 0.03
N PHE A 15 19.82 20.37 -0.37
CA PHE A 15 19.56 20.86 -1.72
C PHE A 15 19.16 22.33 -1.67
N LEU A 16 19.66 23.13 -2.60
CA LEU A 16 19.22 24.51 -2.78
C LEU A 16 18.02 24.54 -3.72
N VAL A 17 16.92 25.13 -3.27
CA VAL A 17 15.67 25.28 -4.00
C VAL A 17 15.44 26.76 -4.27
N ALA A 18 14.95 27.09 -5.48
CA ALA A 18 14.78 28.47 -5.89
C ALA A 18 13.63 29.16 -5.14
N SER A 19 12.49 28.48 -4.99
CA SER A 19 11.37 28.93 -4.19
C SER A 19 10.44 27.76 -3.84
N ILE A 20 9.63 27.94 -2.78
CA ILE A 20 8.51 27.07 -2.46
C ILE A 20 7.23 27.88 -2.27
N SER A 21 6.07 27.28 -2.52
CA SER A 21 4.77 27.93 -2.30
C SER A 21 3.73 26.90 -1.86
N GLN A 22 3.00 27.18 -0.76
CA GLN A 22 1.90 26.34 -0.30
C GLN A 22 0.62 26.66 -1.09
N LEU A 23 -0.03 25.64 -1.64
CA LEU A 23 -1.24 25.82 -2.44
C LEU A 23 -2.46 26.28 -1.60
N SER A 24 -2.45 26.06 -0.29
CA SER A 24 -3.54 26.42 0.63
C SER A 24 -3.42 27.83 1.22
N ILE A 25 -2.28 28.51 1.11
CA ILE A 25 -2.02 29.82 1.72
C ILE A 25 -1.27 30.67 0.71
N SER A 26 -1.79 31.86 0.39
CA SER A 26 -1.19 32.83 -0.52
C SER A 26 0.06 33.51 0.06
N ASN A 27 1.01 32.74 0.59
CA ASN A 27 2.33 33.21 0.99
C ASN A 27 3.36 32.50 0.11
N SER A 28 3.84 33.20 -0.91
CA SER A 28 5.02 32.80 -1.67
C SER A 28 6.26 33.31 -0.95
N THR A 29 7.15 32.41 -0.56
CA THR A 29 8.52 32.78 -0.17
C THR A 29 9.35 32.86 -1.45
N SER A 30 9.71 34.08 -1.87
CA SER A 30 10.56 34.32 -3.05
C SER A 30 12.06 34.23 -2.77
N SER A 31 12.45 33.89 -1.53
CA SER A 31 13.84 33.68 -1.15
C SER A 31 14.26 32.23 -1.40
N PRO A 32 15.55 31.98 -1.73
CA PRO A 32 16.07 30.63 -1.86
C PRO A 32 15.91 29.87 -0.55
N VAL A 33 15.52 28.61 -0.66
CA VAL A 33 15.17 27.74 0.46
C VAL A 33 16.08 26.51 0.42
N VAL A 34 16.61 26.09 1.56
CA VAL A 34 17.36 24.84 1.68
C VAL A 34 16.38 23.71 1.96
N ALA A 35 16.34 22.73 1.08
CA ALA A 35 15.62 21.49 1.28
C ALA A 35 16.58 20.44 1.85
N ARG A 36 16.30 19.96 3.06
CA ARG A 36 17.14 19.03 3.81
C ARG A 36 16.41 17.71 4.01
N PHE A 37 16.99 16.64 3.46
CA PHE A 37 16.56 15.27 3.73
C PHE A 37 17.26 14.75 4.99
N ARG A 38 16.48 14.23 5.93
CA ARG A 38 16.97 13.58 7.15
C ARG A 38 16.30 12.24 7.37
N SER A 39 16.97 11.40 8.15
CA SER A 39 16.37 10.24 8.77
C SER A 39 16.61 10.35 10.27
N GLU A 40 15.65 10.93 11.00
CA GLU A 40 15.68 11.02 12.46
C GLU A 40 14.84 9.84 13.01
N LEU A 41 15.44 9.00 13.86
CA LEU A 41 14.77 7.83 14.46
C LEU A 41 14.17 6.82 13.44
N GLY A 42 14.71 6.77 12.22
CA GLY A 42 14.21 5.90 11.14
C GLY A 42 13.00 6.46 10.38
N VAL A 43 12.55 7.68 10.72
CA VAL A 43 11.50 8.38 9.97
C VAL A 43 12.16 9.28 8.91
N PRO A 44 11.80 9.13 7.63
CA PRO A 44 12.31 9.96 6.55
C PRO A 44 11.62 11.33 6.59
N GLU A 45 12.40 12.39 6.79
CA GLU A 45 11.87 13.75 6.83
C GLU A 45 12.48 14.60 5.73
N LEU A 46 11.65 15.46 5.15
CA LEU A 46 12.07 16.52 4.26
C LEU A 46 11.69 17.86 4.88
N ARG A 47 12.69 18.68 5.16
CA ARG A 47 12.53 20.00 5.77
C ARG A 47 12.93 21.08 4.79
N PHE A 48 12.13 22.13 4.69
CA PHE A 48 12.46 23.31 3.92
C PHE A 48 12.72 24.48 4.88
N GLU A 49 13.92 25.05 4.81
CA GLU A 49 14.37 26.16 5.66
C GLU A 49 14.72 27.37 4.79
N ALA A 50 14.03 28.50 4.98
CA ALA A 50 14.37 29.75 4.30
C ALA A 50 15.47 30.47 5.07
N GLU A 51 16.52 30.95 4.38
CA GLU A 51 17.64 31.65 5.03
C GLU A 51 17.22 32.94 5.78
N SER A 52 16.06 33.50 5.43
CA SER A 52 15.55 34.76 5.96
C SER A 52 14.62 34.64 7.18
N ASP A 53 14.11 33.44 7.51
CA ASP A 53 13.21 33.24 8.67
C ASP A 53 13.33 31.81 9.26
N PRO A 54 14.04 31.64 10.39
CA PRO A 54 14.24 30.33 11.02
C PRO A 54 12.97 29.73 11.65
N ASN A 55 11.87 30.50 11.78
CA ASN A 55 10.59 30.00 12.31
C ASN A 55 9.62 29.53 11.22
N GLY A 56 9.95 29.74 9.94
CA GLY A 56 9.12 29.39 8.79
C GLY A 56 9.38 28.01 8.19
N SER A 57 9.93 27.06 8.97
CA SER A 57 10.32 25.76 8.43
C SER A 57 9.11 24.89 8.06
N VAL A 58 9.09 24.37 6.83
CA VAL A 58 8.07 23.41 6.38
C VAL A 58 8.61 22.01 6.60
N HIS A 59 7.95 21.25 7.47
CA HIS A 59 8.31 19.87 7.79
C HIS A 59 7.37 18.90 7.08
N LEU A 60 7.94 18.00 6.28
CA LEU A 60 7.22 16.99 5.53
C LEU A 60 7.65 15.58 5.97
N ASP A 61 6.67 14.75 6.31
CA ASP A 61 6.86 13.30 6.46
C ASP A 61 6.82 12.66 5.07
N LEU A 62 7.97 12.13 4.63
CA LEU A 62 8.10 11.57 3.29
C LEU A 62 7.20 10.34 3.05
N ARG A 63 6.68 9.70 4.11
CA ARG A 63 5.72 8.58 4.00
C ARG A 63 4.37 9.00 3.44
N ALA A 64 3.93 10.21 3.80
CA ALA A 64 2.64 10.77 3.40
C ALA A 64 2.75 11.69 2.18
N CYS A 65 3.94 11.77 1.55
CA CYS A 65 4.23 12.66 0.44
C CYS A 65 4.27 11.94 -0.91
N GLN A 66 3.62 12.53 -1.90
CA GLN A 66 3.74 12.16 -3.31
C GLN A 66 4.30 13.35 -4.09
N LEU A 67 5.38 13.14 -4.85
CA LEU A 67 6.04 14.16 -5.65
C LEU A 67 5.71 13.95 -7.13
N TYR A 68 5.28 15.01 -7.81
CA TYR A 68 4.94 15.00 -9.24
C TYR A 68 5.74 16.07 -9.96
N GLU A 69 6.27 15.72 -11.14
CA GLU A 69 6.95 16.66 -12.01
C GLU A 69 5.92 17.43 -12.84
N LEU A 70 5.94 18.77 -12.75
CA LEU A 70 5.09 19.65 -13.57
C LEU A 70 5.87 20.15 -14.80
N SER A 71 7.17 20.37 -14.65
CA SER A 71 8.11 20.72 -15.70
C SER A 71 9.54 20.33 -15.30
N PRO A 72 10.54 20.42 -16.20
CA PRO A 72 11.94 20.05 -15.88
C PRO A 72 12.55 20.77 -14.67
N ILE A 73 11.97 21.90 -14.25
CA ILE A 73 12.43 22.71 -13.12
C ILE A 73 11.31 23.02 -12.10
N GLU A 74 10.16 22.36 -12.22
CA GLU A 74 9.02 22.59 -11.33
C GLU A 74 8.37 21.28 -10.92
N SER A 75 8.05 21.14 -9.64
CA SER A 75 7.40 19.94 -9.11
C SER A 75 6.38 20.31 -8.05
N VAL A 76 5.38 19.45 -7.87
CA VAL A 76 4.38 19.59 -6.81
C VAL A 76 4.45 18.39 -5.88
N CYS A 77 4.55 18.66 -4.58
CA CYS A 77 4.50 17.67 -3.52
C CYS A 77 3.12 17.73 -2.87
N ILE A 78 2.37 16.64 -2.93
CA ILE A 78 1.08 16.46 -2.26
C ILE A 78 1.29 15.68 -0.97
N ILE A 79 0.77 16.19 0.13
CA ILE A 79 0.84 15.61 1.46
C ILE A 79 -0.56 15.14 1.83
N GLU A 80 -0.74 13.84 1.97
CA GLU A 80 -1.99 13.26 2.43
C GLU A 80 -2.20 13.58 3.92
N ALA A 81 -3.44 13.96 4.26
CA ALA A 81 -3.78 14.31 5.63
C ALA A 81 -4.12 13.04 6.43
N SER A 82 -3.49 12.83 7.59
CA SER A 82 -3.79 11.67 8.44
C SER A 82 -5.09 11.89 9.21
N GLU A 83 -5.99 10.89 9.23
CA GLU A 83 -7.32 10.91 9.87
C GLU A 83 -7.30 10.85 11.42
N LEU A 84 -6.27 11.40 12.08
CA LEU A 84 -6.10 11.27 13.54
C LEU A 84 -6.86 12.33 14.37
N SER A 85 -7.51 13.32 13.74
CA SER A 85 -8.31 14.33 14.47
C SER A 85 -9.69 14.55 13.83
N LYS A 86 -10.66 14.93 14.66
CA LYS A 86 -12.09 15.15 14.29
C LYS A 86 -12.33 16.37 13.39
N GLU A 87 -11.29 16.96 12.79
CA GLU A 87 -11.41 18.09 11.87
C GLU A 87 -11.26 17.63 10.42
N LYS A 88 -11.89 18.34 9.48
CA LYS A 88 -11.78 18.03 8.03
C LYS A 88 -10.33 18.12 7.60
N SER A 89 -9.73 16.96 7.34
CA SER A 89 -8.34 16.80 6.93
C SER A 89 -8.20 17.01 5.42
N TYR A 90 -7.84 18.22 5.00
CA TYR A 90 -7.54 18.51 3.59
C TYR A 90 -6.08 18.16 3.27
N SER A 91 -5.84 17.52 2.14
CA SER A 91 -4.49 17.33 1.62
C SER A 91 -3.81 18.68 1.38
N LYS A 92 -2.54 18.77 1.74
CA LYS A 92 -1.74 19.99 1.53
C LYS A 92 -0.88 19.80 0.29
N GLY A 93 -0.75 20.85 -0.52
CA GLY A 93 0.11 20.84 -1.70
C GLY A 93 1.20 21.89 -1.58
N LEU A 94 2.43 21.53 -1.97
CA LEU A 94 3.59 22.40 -2.00
C LEU A 94 4.19 22.38 -3.41
N THR A 95 4.28 23.54 -4.05
CA THR A 95 5.03 23.67 -5.30
C THR A 95 6.49 23.97 -4.99
N ILE A 96 7.41 23.32 -5.69
CA ILE A 96 8.86 23.40 -5.57
C ILE A 96 9.41 23.85 -6.92
N GLN A 97 10.17 24.94 -6.92
CA GLN A 97 10.85 25.44 -8.10
C GLN A 97 12.36 25.25 -7.96
N PHE A 98 12.98 24.64 -8.96
CA PHE A 98 14.42 24.39 -9.02
C PHE A 98 15.13 25.41 -9.91
N ARG A 99 16.43 25.62 -9.70
CA ARG A 99 17.21 26.59 -10.49
C ARG A 99 17.60 26.05 -11.86
N ASN A 100 17.78 24.74 -11.95
CA ASN A 100 18.18 24.04 -13.16
C ASN A 100 17.67 22.58 -13.15
N VAL A 101 17.80 21.93 -14.30
CA VAL A 101 17.28 20.57 -14.53
C VAL A 101 18.10 19.53 -13.74
N GLU A 102 19.39 19.79 -13.57
CA GLU A 102 20.30 18.91 -12.82
C GLU A 102 19.91 18.82 -11.34
N GLU A 103 19.57 19.96 -10.72
CA GLU A 103 19.09 20.05 -9.34
C GLU A 103 17.72 19.38 -9.18
N SER A 104 16.80 19.64 -10.11
CA SER A 104 15.50 18.96 -10.14
C SER A 104 15.68 17.44 -10.17
N ARG A 105 16.48 16.93 -11.10
CA ARG A 105 16.77 15.50 -11.22
C ARG A 105 17.42 14.94 -9.95
N ALA A 106 18.42 15.63 -9.40
CA ALA A 106 19.11 15.18 -8.19
C ALA A 106 18.17 15.10 -6.98
N PHE A 107 17.27 16.08 -6.85
CA PHE A 107 16.24 16.11 -5.81
C PHE A 107 15.27 14.93 -5.95
N HIS A 108 14.74 14.69 -7.15
CA HIS A 108 13.85 13.55 -7.43
C HIS A 108 14.54 12.21 -7.14
N CYS A 109 15.80 12.03 -7.55
CA CYS A 109 16.57 10.83 -7.22
C CYS A 109 16.74 10.62 -5.71
N ALA A 110 17.01 11.70 -4.95
CA ALA A 110 17.11 11.61 -3.50
C ALA A 110 15.77 11.29 -2.86
N PHE A 111 14.69 11.96 -3.29
CA PHE A 111 13.33 11.72 -2.81
C PHE A 111 12.94 10.23 -2.97
N GLU A 112 13.14 9.66 -4.16
CA GLU A 112 12.88 8.24 -4.43
C GLU A 112 13.75 7.31 -3.60
N ARG A 113 15.03 7.65 -3.40
CA ARG A 113 15.93 6.85 -2.55
C ARG A 113 15.44 6.81 -1.11
N TYR A 114 15.14 7.97 -0.52
CA TYR A 114 14.63 8.03 0.86
C TYR A 114 13.27 7.35 0.98
N LYS A 115 12.39 7.45 -0.04
CA LYS A 115 11.11 6.73 -0.06
C LYS A 115 11.29 5.21 -0.13
N LYS A 116 12.25 4.71 -0.92
CA LYS A 116 12.56 3.27 -1.01
C LYS A 116 13.20 2.72 0.26
N GLU A 117 14.10 3.46 0.91
CA GLU A 117 14.69 3.05 2.20
C GLU A 117 13.60 2.79 3.27
N VAL A 118 12.47 3.48 3.16
CA VAL A 118 11.33 3.40 4.09
C VAL A 118 10.40 2.23 3.76
N VAL A 119 10.21 1.94 2.48
CA VAL A 119 9.50 0.74 2.03
C VAL A 119 10.28 -0.53 2.44
N VAL A 120 11.62 -0.48 2.42
CA VAL A 120 12.48 -1.61 2.81
C VAL A 120 12.52 -1.83 4.34
N GLN A 121 12.40 -0.77 5.15
CA GLN A 121 12.33 -0.88 6.61
C GLN A 121 10.92 -1.14 7.16
N GLY A 122 9.90 -1.21 6.30
CA GLY A 122 8.54 -1.57 6.67
C GLY A 122 7.93 -0.57 7.65
N SER A 123 7.18 0.41 7.15
CA SER A 123 6.22 1.09 7.99
C SER A 123 5.25 0.04 8.54
N PHE A 124 5.44 -0.38 9.79
CA PHE A 124 4.42 -1.09 10.53
C PHE A 124 3.23 -0.15 10.62
N LEU A 125 2.24 -0.33 9.74
CA LEU A 125 0.94 0.23 9.98
C LEU A 125 0.47 -0.37 11.32
N PRO A 126 0.22 0.45 12.34
CA PRO A 126 -0.41 -0.07 13.55
C PRO A 126 -1.72 -0.73 13.11
N ASN A 127 -2.01 -1.91 13.66
CA ASN A 127 -3.29 -2.54 13.39
C ASN A 127 -4.38 -1.53 13.74
N GLY A 128 -5.31 -1.29 12.81
CA GLY A 128 -6.48 -0.46 13.11
C GLY A 128 -7.18 -1.02 14.34
N PRO A 129 -7.78 -0.17 15.20
CA PRO A 129 -8.54 -0.65 16.34
C PRO A 129 -9.58 -1.66 15.85
N VAL A 130 -9.58 -2.85 16.46
CA VAL A 130 -10.57 -3.89 16.18
C VAL A 130 -11.93 -3.36 16.62
N SER A 131 -12.73 -2.87 15.67
CA SER A 131 -14.10 -2.47 15.93
C SER A 131 -14.92 -3.72 16.18
N SER A 132 -15.59 -3.81 17.33
CA SER A 132 -16.47 -4.94 17.68
C SER A 132 -17.73 -5.05 16.82
N LYS A 133 -17.92 -4.15 15.85
CA LYS A 133 -18.99 -4.16 14.87
C LYS A 133 -18.40 -4.11 13.46
N SER A 134 -18.80 -5.08 12.63
CA SER A 134 -18.43 -5.12 11.22
C SER A 134 -19.11 -3.99 10.47
N LYS A 135 -18.31 -3.16 9.77
CA LYS A 135 -18.84 -2.10 8.89
C LYS A 135 -19.70 -2.65 7.76
N PHE A 136 -19.56 -3.94 7.44
CA PHE A 136 -20.35 -4.66 6.45
C PHE A 136 -21.79 -4.85 6.95
N ASP A 137 -21.97 -5.32 8.18
CA ASP A 137 -23.29 -5.59 8.76
C ASP A 137 -24.10 -4.30 9.00
N ASP A 138 -23.41 -3.16 9.19
CA ASP A 138 -24.05 -1.84 9.28
C ASP A 138 -24.59 -1.33 7.92
N LYS A 139 -24.02 -1.81 6.81
CA LYS A 139 -24.33 -1.32 5.45
C LYS A 139 -25.19 -2.28 4.64
N ILE A 140 -25.17 -3.57 4.95
CA ILE A 140 -25.83 -4.61 4.15
C ILE A 140 -26.83 -5.38 5.01
N GLU A 141 -28.08 -5.47 4.53
CA GLU A 141 -29.09 -6.32 5.16
C GLU A 141 -28.65 -7.79 5.22
N THR A 142 -28.86 -8.43 6.37
CA THR A 142 -28.48 -9.84 6.61
C THR A 142 -29.03 -10.81 5.55
N SER A 143 -30.26 -10.59 5.08
CA SER A 143 -30.90 -11.38 4.01
C SER A 143 -30.16 -11.24 2.68
N SER A 144 -29.74 -10.02 2.33
CA SER A 144 -28.98 -9.70 1.12
C SER A 144 -27.57 -10.29 1.17
N ALA A 145 -26.89 -10.17 2.31
CA ALA A 145 -25.58 -10.80 2.53
C ALA A 145 -25.64 -12.33 2.38
N LYS A 146 -26.67 -12.96 2.95
CA LYS A 146 -26.88 -14.41 2.85
C LYS A 146 -27.13 -14.84 1.40
N MET A 147 -27.95 -14.11 0.65
CA MET A 147 -28.17 -14.40 -0.77
C MET A 147 -26.89 -14.21 -1.59
N TYR A 148 -26.11 -13.18 -1.31
CA TYR A 148 -24.82 -12.93 -1.95
C TYR A 148 -23.84 -14.09 -1.76
N PHE A 149 -23.59 -14.51 -0.51
CA PHE A 149 -22.68 -15.63 -0.25
C PHE A 149 -23.22 -16.96 -0.78
N HIS A 150 -24.55 -17.16 -0.75
CA HIS A 150 -25.16 -18.33 -1.36
C HIS A 150 -24.91 -18.40 -2.87
N TYR A 151 -25.05 -17.26 -3.57
CA TYR A 151 -24.82 -17.17 -5.00
C TYR A 151 -23.37 -17.51 -5.39
N TYR A 152 -22.37 -16.92 -4.70
CA TYR A 152 -20.95 -17.20 -4.98
C TYR A 152 -20.46 -18.56 -4.45
N GLY A 153 -21.22 -19.18 -3.54
CA GLY A 153 -21.03 -20.56 -3.10
C GLY A 153 -21.42 -21.61 -4.16
N GLN A 154 -22.00 -21.22 -5.29
CA GLN A 154 -22.37 -22.14 -6.37
C GLN A 154 -21.21 -22.33 -7.36
N LEU A 155 -20.89 -23.59 -7.66
CA LEU A 155 -19.83 -23.96 -8.62
C LEU A 155 -20.05 -23.34 -10.01
N LEU A 156 -21.30 -23.21 -10.46
CA LEU A 156 -21.62 -22.62 -11.75
C LEU A 156 -21.11 -21.17 -11.87
N HIS A 157 -21.24 -20.37 -10.81
CA HIS A 157 -20.77 -18.99 -10.82
C HIS A 157 -19.25 -18.91 -10.79
N GLN A 158 -18.59 -19.76 -10.00
CA GLN A 158 -17.13 -19.86 -10.01
C GLN A 158 -16.60 -20.30 -11.38
N GLN A 159 -17.27 -21.25 -12.04
CA GLN A 159 -16.91 -21.69 -13.39
C GLN A 159 -17.04 -20.55 -14.41
N ASN A 160 -18.15 -19.80 -14.41
CA ASN A 160 -18.33 -18.65 -15.30
C ASN A 160 -17.19 -17.63 -15.13
N MET A 161 -16.82 -17.39 -13.88
CA MET A 161 -15.70 -16.52 -13.51
C MET A 161 -14.35 -17.05 -14.03
N LEU A 162 -14.07 -18.35 -13.86
CA LEU A 162 -12.82 -18.97 -14.34
C LEU A 162 -12.72 -19.06 -15.87
N GLN A 163 -13.86 -19.19 -16.57
CA GLN A 163 -13.92 -19.23 -18.04
C GLN A 163 -13.73 -17.86 -18.69
N ASP A 164 -13.79 -16.77 -17.92
CA ASP A 164 -13.31 -15.48 -18.37
C ASP A 164 -11.76 -15.49 -18.40
N TYR A 165 -11.22 -15.89 -19.55
CA TYR A 165 -9.78 -16.00 -19.77
C TYR A 165 -9.06 -14.65 -19.75
N VAL A 166 -9.73 -13.57 -20.15
CA VAL A 166 -9.11 -12.24 -20.14
C VAL A 166 -8.93 -11.78 -18.70
N ARG A 167 -9.98 -11.90 -17.90
CA ARG A 167 -9.96 -11.56 -16.48
C ARG A 167 -8.96 -12.43 -15.72
N THR A 168 -9.12 -13.74 -15.79
CA THR A 168 -8.25 -14.69 -15.06
C THR A 168 -6.80 -14.62 -15.53
N GLY A 169 -6.59 -14.49 -16.84
CA GLY A 169 -5.26 -14.34 -17.44
C GLY A 169 -4.57 -13.03 -17.06
N SER A 170 -5.32 -11.94 -16.89
CA SER A 170 -4.76 -10.65 -16.43
C SER A 170 -4.24 -10.74 -15.00
N TYR A 171 -5.00 -11.37 -14.09
CA TYR A 171 -4.53 -11.63 -12.72
C TYR A 171 -3.30 -12.55 -12.71
N TYR A 172 -3.30 -13.61 -13.52
CA TYR A 172 -2.14 -14.48 -13.64
C TYR A 172 -0.90 -13.72 -14.12
N ALA A 173 -1.02 -12.94 -15.20
CA ALA A 173 0.07 -12.12 -15.72
C ALA A 173 0.58 -11.12 -14.68
N ALA A 174 -0.32 -10.39 -14.01
CA ALA A 174 0.05 -9.42 -12.98
C ALA A 174 0.86 -10.05 -11.84
N VAL A 175 0.45 -11.24 -11.36
CA VAL A 175 1.17 -11.95 -10.30
C VAL A 175 2.52 -12.48 -10.79
N MET A 176 2.56 -13.06 -11.99
CA MET A 176 3.79 -13.67 -12.53
C MET A 176 4.83 -12.64 -12.98
N GLU A 177 4.40 -11.51 -13.53
CA GLU A 177 5.28 -10.42 -13.95
C GLU A 177 5.87 -9.69 -12.73
N ASN A 178 5.14 -9.65 -11.62
CA ASN A 178 5.58 -9.06 -10.34
C ASN A 178 5.99 -10.12 -9.31
N ARG A 179 6.55 -11.25 -9.78
CA ARG A 179 6.89 -12.41 -8.92
C ARG A 179 7.75 -12.05 -7.71
N VAL A 180 8.61 -11.04 -7.85
CA VAL A 180 9.48 -10.53 -6.77
C VAL A 180 8.70 -9.99 -5.57
N ASP A 181 7.48 -9.51 -5.77
CA ASP A 181 6.62 -9.00 -4.71
C ASP A 181 5.95 -10.13 -3.92
N PHE A 182 5.89 -11.33 -4.48
CA PHE A 182 5.29 -12.52 -3.85
C PHE A 182 6.33 -13.46 -3.26
N LEU A 183 7.57 -13.45 -3.76
CA LEU A 183 8.61 -14.38 -3.33
C LEU A 183 8.89 -14.29 -1.82
N ASP A 184 8.80 -15.43 -1.13
CA ASP A 184 9.00 -15.58 0.32
C ASP A 184 8.09 -14.69 1.20
N ARG A 185 6.95 -14.22 0.64
CA ARG A 185 5.96 -13.39 1.35
C ARG A 185 4.77 -14.17 1.90
N ILE A 186 4.12 -13.58 2.90
CA ILE A 186 2.79 -13.97 3.37
C ILE A 186 1.73 -13.25 2.57
N VAL A 187 0.89 -14.03 1.87
CA VAL A 187 -0.17 -13.50 1.02
C VAL A 187 -1.53 -13.81 1.64
N VAL A 188 -2.45 -12.86 1.58
CA VAL A 188 -3.86 -13.10 1.92
C VAL A 188 -4.71 -12.88 0.68
N ASP A 189 -5.45 -13.93 0.30
CA ASP A 189 -6.42 -13.91 -0.78
C ASP A 189 -7.81 -13.67 -0.19
N VAL A 190 -8.34 -12.47 -0.41
CA VAL A 190 -9.60 -12.01 0.20
C VAL A 190 -10.77 -12.31 -0.75
N GLY A 191 -11.70 -13.16 -0.30
CA GLY A 191 -12.78 -13.66 -1.15
C GLY A 191 -12.25 -14.68 -2.14
N ALA A 192 -11.47 -15.65 -1.65
CA ALA A 192 -10.67 -16.55 -2.48
C ALA A 192 -11.51 -17.38 -3.47
N GLY A 193 -12.81 -17.57 -3.21
CA GLY A 193 -13.70 -18.37 -4.06
C GLY A 193 -13.14 -19.78 -4.24
N SER A 194 -12.84 -20.15 -5.49
CA SER A 194 -12.21 -21.43 -5.82
C SER A 194 -10.73 -21.58 -5.39
N GLY A 195 -10.07 -20.48 -5.01
CA GLY A 195 -8.64 -20.46 -4.64
C GLY A 195 -7.68 -20.26 -5.81
N ILE A 196 -8.17 -19.82 -6.98
CA ILE A 196 -7.33 -19.67 -8.18
C ILE A 196 -6.22 -18.62 -8.00
N LEU A 197 -6.52 -17.47 -7.37
CA LEU A 197 -5.52 -16.43 -7.12
C LEU A 197 -4.50 -16.89 -6.07
N SER A 198 -4.96 -17.63 -5.05
CA SER A 198 -4.08 -18.29 -4.09
C SER A 198 -3.07 -19.23 -4.76
N LEU A 199 -3.50 -19.99 -5.79
CA LEU A 199 -2.60 -20.84 -6.56
C LEU A 199 -1.57 -20.01 -7.35
N PHE A 200 -1.98 -18.88 -7.94
CA PHE A 200 -1.05 -17.99 -8.65
C PHE A 200 0.00 -17.41 -7.70
N ALA A 201 -0.40 -16.96 -6.51
CA ALA A 201 0.51 -16.47 -5.49
C ALA A 201 1.50 -17.56 -5.02
N ALA A 202 1.01 -18.78 -4.77
CA ALA A 202 1.87 -19.90 -4.40
C ALA A 202 2.86 -20.28 -5.52
N GLN A 203 2.41 -20.27 -6.78
CA GLN A 203 3.26 -20.49 -7.96
C GLN A 203 4.29 -19.36 -8.14
N ALA A 204 3.94 -18.12 -7.80
CA ALA A 204 4.87 -16.99 -7.79
C ALA A 204 5.96 -17.14 -6.70
N GLY A 205 5.78 -18.03 -5.74
CA GLY A 205 6.78 -18.31 -4.71
C GLY A 205 6.46 -17.71 -3.35
N ALA A 206 5.18 -17.39 -3.09
CA ALA A 206 4.73 -17.06 -1.74
C ALA A 206 5.19 -18.11 -0.74
N ARG A 207 5.67 -17.63 0.43
CA ARG A 207 6.05 -18.49 1.55
C ARG A 207 4.82 -19.23 2.05
N HIS A 208 3.72 -18.50 2.23
CA HIS A 208 2.44 -19.03 2.63
C HIS A 208 1.30 -18.14 2.12
N VAL A 209 0.15 -18.74 1.84
CA VAL A 209 -1.07 -18.07 1.38
C VAL A 209 -2.23 -18.42 2.30
N TYR A 210 -2.89 -17.41 2.86
CA TYR A 210 -4.16 -17.56 3.57
C TYR A 210 -5.31 -17.20 2.64
N ALA A 211 -6.06 -18.20 2.21
CA ALA A 211 -7.22 -18.06 1.35
C ALA A 211 -8.48 -17.89 2.21
N VAL A 212 -9.01 -16.67 2.30
CA VAL A 212 -10.18 -16.36 3.13
C VAL A 212 -11.43 -16.36 2.25
N GLU A 213 -12.39 -17.22 2.56
CA GLU A 213 -13.64 -17.35 1.82
C GLU A 213 -14.84 -17.48 2.77
N ALA A 214 -15.83 -16.61 2.63
CA ALA A 214 -16.98 -16.56 3.52
C ALA A 214 -18.08 -17.56 3.16
N SER A 215 -18.20 -17.96 1.89
CA SER A 215 -19.22 -18.88 1.40
C SER A 215 -18.85 -20.35 1.59
N GLU A 216 -19.79 -21.24 1.25
CA GLU A 216 -19.54 -22.68 1.20
C GLU A 216 -18.50 -23.09 0.15
N MET A 217 -18.07 -22.17 -0.74
CA MET A 217 -17.00 -22.43 -1.69
C MET A 217 -15.66 -22.77 -1.00
N ALA A 218 -15.46 -22.33 0.24
CA ALA A 218 -14.27 -22.66 1.03
C ALA A 218 -14.01 -24.18 1.13
N GLU A 219 -15.07 -24.99 1.23
CA GLU A 219 -14.94 -26.46 1.29
C GLU A 219 -14.46 -27.05 -0.04
N TYR A 220 -14.88 -26.48 -1.17
CA TYR A 220 -14.42 -26.89 -2.48
C TYR A 220 -12.99 -26.42 -2.74
N ALA A 221 -12.67 -25.18 -2.38
CA ALA A 221 -11.31 -24.65 -2.47
C ALA A 221 -10.31 -25.52 -1.69
N ARG A 222 -10.65 -25.96 -0.47
CA ARG A 222 -9.83 -26.92 0.29
C ARG A 222 -9.53 -28.19 -0.47
N LYS A 223 -10.54 -28.78 -1.12
CA LYS A 223 -10.37 -30.01 -1.91
C LYS A 223 -9.46 -29.75 -3.11
N LEU A 224 -9.74 -28.70 -3.89
CA LEU A 224 -8.95 -28.32 -5.05
C LEU A 224 -7.47 -28.06 -4.71
N ILE A 225 -7.23 -27.39 -3.58
CA ILE A 225 -5.87 -27.10 -3.09
C ILE A 225 -5.19 -28.37 -2.57
N ALA A 226 -5.90 -29.22 -1.82
CA ALA A 226 -5.37 -30.48 -1.31
C ALA A 226 -4.97 -31.44 -2.45
N ASP A 227 -5.74 -31.45 -3.53
CA ASP A 227 -5.47 -32.24 -4.74
C ASP A 227 -4.32 -31.67 -5.59
N ASN A 228 -3.75 -30.52 -5.21
CA ASN A 228 -2.57 -29.93 -5.86
C ASN A 228 -1.27 -30.25 -5.07
N PRO A 229 -0.50 -31.27 -5.48
CA PRO A 229 0.64 -31.75 -4.70
C PRO A 229 1.81 -30.76 -4.60
N LEU A 230 1.87 -29.76 -5.49
CA LEU A 230 2.97 -28.80 -5.55
C LEU A 230 2.80 -27.66 -4.55
N PHE A 231 1.56 -27.27 -4.26
CA PHE A 231 1.25 -26.04 -3.52
C PHE A 231 0.35 -26.24 -2.30
N SER A 232 -0.21 -27.44 -2.10
CA SER A 232 -1.13 -27.74 -0.98
C SER A 232 -0.58 -27.37 0.39
N GLN A 233 0.72 -27.56 0.62
CA GLN A 233 1.37 -27.25 1.91
C GLN A 233 1.57 -25.75 2.14
N ARG A 234 1.46 -24.92 1.10
CA ARG A 234 1.69 -23.46 1.17
C ARG A 234 0.39 -22.66 1.24
N ILE A 235 -0.76 -23.30 1.11
CA ILE A 235 -2.04 -22.61 1.05
C ILE A 235 -2.96 -23.14 2.16
N THR A 236 -3.46 -22.25 3.01
CA THR A 236 -4.43 -22.57 4.04
C THR A 236 -5.75 -21.85 3.76
N VAL A 237 -6.84 -22.61 3.63
CA VAL A 237 -8.18 -22.05 3.40
C VAL A 237 -8.91 -21.85 4.72
N ILE A 238 -9.25 -20.59 5.00
CA ILE A 238 -9.98 -20.16 6.19
C ILE A 238 -11.40 -19.82 5.77
N LYS A 239 -12.39 -20.49 6.37
CA LYS A 239 -13.80 -20.19 6.12
C LYS A 239 -14.25 -19.08 7.07
N GLY A 240 -14.66 -17.94 6.53
CA GLY A 240 -15.10 -16.80 7.32
C GLY A 240 -15.07 -15.49 6.53
N LYS A 241 -15.69 -14.45 7.09
CA LYS A 241 -15.58 -13.09 6.55
C LYS A 241 -14.20 -12.52 6.91
N VAL A 242 -13.60 -11.74 6.01
CA VAL A 242 -12.25 -11.19 6.21
C VAL A 242 -12.17 -10.26 7.43
N GLU A 243 -13.28 -9.64 7.81
CA GLU A 243 -13.41 -8.75 8.97
C GLU A 243 -13.48 -9.49 10.31
N GLU A 244 -13.74 -10.81 10.30
CA GLU A 244 -14.00 -11.63 11.49
C GLU A 244 -12.91 -12.68 11.71
N VAL A 245 -12.02 -12.91 10.74
CA VAL A 245 -10.98 -13.94 10.83
C VAL A 245 -9.69 -13.39 11.44
N ASP A 246 -9.14 -14.16 12.38
CA ASP A 246 -7.80 -13.91 12.93
C ASP A 246 -6.76 -14.71 12.14
N LEU A 247 -5.75 -14.02 11.63
CA LEU A 247 -4.61 -14.63 10.96
C LEU A 247 -3.46 -14.87 11.96
N PRO A 248 -2.73 -15.99 11.85
CA PRO A 248 -1.65 -16.31 12.79
C PRO A 248 -0.41 -15.41 12.62
N GLU A 249 -0.25 -14.78 11.46
CA GLU A 249 0.82 -13.83 11.18
C GLU A 249 0.32 -12.70 10.26
N LYS A 250 1.08 -11.60 10.18
CA LYS A 250 0.71 -10.44 9.34
C LYS A 250 0.94 -10.74 7.86
N ALA A 251 0.05 -10.22 7.02
CA ALA A 251 0.20 -10.26 5.57
C ALA A 251 1.27 -9.26 5.10
N ASP A 252 2.08 -9.68 4.14
CA ASP A 252 2.92 -8.78 3.33
C ASP A 252 2.16 -8.26 2.11
N VAL A 253 1.30 -9.12 1.51
CA VAL A 253 0.56 -8.83 0.27
C VAL A 253 -0.90 -9.23 0.43
N LEU A 254 -1.79 -8.36 -0.03
CA LEU A 254 -3.21 -8.68 -0.22
C LEU A 254 -3.49 -8.85 -1.72
N ILE A 255 -4.21 -9.91 -2.07
CA ILE A 255 -4.73 -10.13 -3.42
C ILE A 255 -6.24 -10.37 -3.34
N SER A 256 -6.99 -9.83 -4.29
CA SER A 256 -8.43 -10.07 -4.38
C SER A 256 -8.99 -9.75 -5.76
N GLU A 257 -10.16 -10.31 -6.05
CA GLU A 257 -10.99 -9.93 -7.20
C GLU A 257 -12.37 -9.48 -6.72
N PRO A 258 -12.52 -8.21 -6.30
CA PRO A 258 -13.79 -7.73 -5.76
C PRO A 258 -14.70 -7.12 -6.82
N MET A 259 -14.36 -7.21 -8.11
CA MET A 259 -15.06 -6.42 -9.12
C MET A 259 -16.44 -6.98 -9.43
N GLY A 260 -17.42 -6.07 -9.40
CA GLY A 260 -18.79 -6.32 -9.79
C GLY A 260 -19.15 -5.69 -11.12
N THR A 261 -20.38 -5.95 -11.54
CA THR A 261 -20.94 -5.41 -12.77
C THR A 261 -20.86 -3.87 -12.76
N LEU A 262 -20.49 -3.28 -13.90
CA LEU A 262 -20.29 -1.83 -14.05
C LEU A 262 -19.15 -1.23 -13.19
N GLY A 263 -18.20 -2.04 -12.73
CA GLY A 263 -17.01 -1.56 -12.01
C GLY A 263 -17.24 -1.23 -10.53
N TYR A 264 -18.42 -1.53 -10.00
CA TYR A 264 -18.69 -1.38 -8.56
C TYR A 264 -17.96 -2.46 -7.77
N PHE A 265 -17.28 -2.06 -6.70
CA PHE A 265 -16.64 -2.97 -5.75
C PHE A 265 -17.71 -3.76 -4.98
N LYS A 266 -17.52 -5.08 -4.86
CA LYS A 266 -18.29 -5.97 -4.00
C LYS A 266 -17.66 -6.00 -2.60
N TYR A 267 -17.82 -4.92 -1.84
CA TYR A 267 -17.56 -4.90 -0.40
C TYR A 267 -18.72 -4.18 0.31
#